data_AF-A0A7K2Q1F3-F1
#
_entry.id   AF-A0A7K2Q1F3-F1
#
_cell.length_a   1.000
_cell.length_b   1.000
_cell.length_c   1.000
_cell.angle_alpha   90.00
_cell.angle_beta   90.00
_cell.angle_gamma   90.00
#
_symmetry.space_group_name_H-M   'P 1'
#
loop_
_entity.id
_entity.type
_entity.pdbx_description
1 polymer ?
#
loop_
_entity_poly.entity_id
_entity_poly.type
_entity_poly.pdbx_seq_one_letter_code
_entity_poly.pdbx_strand_id
1 'polypeptide(L)'
;ARLRHEAEVARAVADGARQLLAHLEVSLGRAEQERAAAEYAKGLRERELGEARSRGRDLKGELDKLTDSVHRGEVLGAEKRLRIEQVESRALEEFGMEAVALVAEYGPDQPVPPSPPAEGGDADEDAEPGPFVRAHQEKRLRAAERAYQQLGKVNPLALEEFAALEERHRFLSEQLEDLRKTRADLLQVVKEVDERVEQVFTEAYRDTAREFEGVFSRLFPGGEGRLILTDPDNMLATGVDVEARPPGKKVKRLSLLSGGERSLTAVALLVSIFKARPSPFYVMDEVEAALDDTNLQRLIRIMEELQESSQLIVITHQKRTMEVADALYGVSMQGDGVSKVISQRLR
;
A
#
# COMPACT_ATOMS: atom_id res chain seq x y z
N ALA A 1 -77.76 139.05 -31.85
CA ALA A 1 -76.36 138.80 -32.24
C ALA A 1 -75.87 137.42 -31.78
N ARG A 2 -75.92 137.12 -30.47
CA ARG A 2 -75.44 135.85 -29.87
C ARG A 2 -75.99 134.56 -30.51
N LEU A 3 -77.31 134.46 -30.71
CA LEU A 3 -77.96 133.28 -31.33
C LEU A 3 -77.53 133.00 -32.78
N ARG A 4 -77.14 134.02 -33.55
CA ARG A 4 -76.66 133.82 -34.95
C ARG A 4 -75.24 133.25 -34.97
N HIS A 5 -74.38 133.73 -34.09
CA HIS A 5 -73.02 133.22 -33.96
C HIS A 5 -73.00 131.77 -33.44
N GLU A 6 -73.85 131.45 -32.45
CA GLU A 6 -74.02 130.08 -31.96
C GLU A 6 -74.52 129.14 -33.08
N ALA A 7 -75.40 129.60 -33.96
CA ALA A 7 -75.87 128.82 -35.11
C ALA A 7 -74.80 128.60 -36.20
N GLU A 8 -73.94 129.59 -36.46
CA GLU A 8 -72.79 129.44 -37.38
C GLU A 8 -71.75 128.46 -36.84
N VAL A 9 -71.42 128.57 -35.54
CA VAL A 9 -70.50 127.62 -34.88
C VAL A 9 -71.09 126.22 -34.90
N ALA A 10 -72.39 126.06 -34.59
CA ALA A 10 -73.05 124.75 -34.65
C ALA A 10 -73.05 124.16 -36.07
N ARG A 11 -73.22 124.97 -37.12
CA ARG A 11 -73.09 124.50 -38.52
C ARG A 11 -71.68 124.09 -38.86
N ALA A 12 -70.67 124.88 -38.52
CA ALA A 12 -69.27 124.54 -38.78
C ALA A 12 -68.86 123.25 -38.06
N VAL A 13 -69.30 123.05 -36.81
CA VAL A 13 -69.10 121.81 -36.06
C VAL A 13 -69.84 120.64 -36.73
N ALA A 14 -71.08 120.82 -37.17
CA ALA A 14 -71.83 119.78 -37.87
C ALA A 14 -71.19 119.38 -39.21
N ASP A 15 -70.66 120.34 -39.97
CA ASP A 15 -69.96 120.10 -41.22
C ASP A 15 -68.61 119.40 -40.99
N GLY A 16 -67.83 119.86 -40.01
CA GLY A 16 -66.59 119.20 -39.60
C GLY A 16 -66.83 117.77 -39.09
N ALA A 17 -67.89 117.56 -38.30
CA ALA A 17 -68.28 116.23 -37.84
C ALA A 17 -68.69 115.31 -39.00
N ARG A 18 -69.42 115.82 -40.01
CA ARG A 18 -69.78 115.05 -41.21
C ARG A 18 -68.56 114.67 -42.04
N GLN A 19 -67.60 115.58 -42.19
CA GLN A 19 -66.37 115.32 -42.93
C GLN A 19 -65.48 114.29 -42.20
N LEU A 20 -65.36 114.40 -40.87
CA LEU A 20 -64.68 113.41 -40.04
C LEU A 20 -65.38 112.04 -40.11
N LEU A 21 -66.71 112.01 -40.08
CA LEU A 21 -67.49 110.77 -40.23
C LEU A 21 -67.17 110.08 -41.56
N ALA A 22 -67.18 110.82 -42.67
CA ALA A 22 -66.86 110.26 -44.00
C ALA A 22 -65.42 109.70 -44.07
N HIS A 23 -64.44 110.37 -43.45
CA HIS A 23 -63.08 109.84 -43.36
C HIS A 23 -62.98 108.59 -42.47
N LEU A 24 -63.72 108.57 -41.36
CA LEU A 24 -63.80 107.41 -40.46
C LEU A 24 -64.46 106.22 -41.16
N GLU A 25 -65.53 106.43 -41.94
CA GLU A 25 -66.20 105.37 -42.71
C GLU A 25 -65.26 104.72 -43.73
N VAL A 26 -64.48 105.53 -44.46
CA VAL A 26 -63.47 105.00 -45.42
C VAL A 26 -62.36 104.25 -44.69
N SER A 27 -61.87 104.78 -43.56
CA SER A 27 -60.82 104.13 -42.75
C SER A 27 -61.31 102.81 -42.17
N LEU A 28 -62.54 102.79 -41.65
CA LEU A 28 -63.18 101.59 -41.12
C LEU A 28 -63.36 100.53 -42.22
N GLY A 29 -63.84 100.92 -43.40
CA GLY A 29 -63.99 99.99 -44.53
C GLY A 29 -62.66 99.39 -45.00
N ARG A 30 -61.57 100.16 -45.01
CA ARG A 30 -60.23 99.64 -45.30
C ARG A 30 -59.74 98.68 -44.21
N ALA A 31 -59.88 99.07 -42.95
CA ALA A 31 -59.50 98.23 -41.82
C ALA A 31 -60.29 96.91 -41.78
N GLU A 32 -61.58 96.94 -42.13
CA GLU A 32 -62.42 95.74 -42.25
C GLU A 32 -61.97 94.83 -43.40
N GLN A 33 -61.61 95.38 -44.56
CA GLN A 33 -61.07 94.59 -45.67
C GLN A 33 -59.70 93.97 -45.35
N GLU A 34 -58.80 94.74 -44.72
CA GLU A 34 -57.50 94.23 -44.27
C GLU A 34 -57.67 93.14 -43.20
N ARG A 35 -58.60 93.33 -42.25
CA ARG A 35 -58.93 92.31 -41.24
C ARG A 35 -59.48 91.04 -41.88
N ALA A 36 -60.43 91.17 -42.82
CA ALA A 36 -61.01 90.03 -43.51
C ALA A 36 -59.96 89.25 -44.33
N ALA A 37 -59.05 89.95 -45.02
CA ALA A 37 -57.95 89.32 -45.75
C ALA A 37 -56.97 88.59 -44.80
N ALA A 38 -56.63 89.20 -43.67
CA ALA A 38 -55.77 88.59 -42.65
C ALA A 38 -56.43 87.37 -41.99
N GLU A 39 -57.72 87.43 -41.66
CA GLU A 39 -58.50 86.31 -41.12
C GLU A 39 -58.56 85.14 -42.10
N TYR A 40 -58.78 85.42 -43.40
CA TYR A 40 -58.78 84.40 -44.44
C TYR A 40 -57.39 83.75 -44.60
N ALA A 41 -56.33 84.54 -44.68
CA ALA A 41 -54.96 84.04 -44.77
C ALA A 41 -54.56 83.22 -43.54
N LYS A 42 -54.94 83.66 -42.34
CA LYS A 42 -54.75 82.91 -41.09
C LYS A 42 -55.48 81.56 -41.15
N GLY A 43 -56.74 81.54 -41.58
CA GLY A 43 -57.52 80.31 -41.71
C GLY A 43 -56.90 79.30 -42.68
N LEU A 44 -56.34 79.76 -43.80
CA LEU A 44 -55.59 78.90 -44.73
C LEU A 44 -54.34 78.30 -44.07
N ARG A 45 -53.52 79.13 -43.40
CA ARG A 45 -52.30 78.66 -42.73
C ARG A 45 -52.59 77.72 -41.57
N GLU A 46 -53.67 77.94 -40.82
CA GLU A 46 -54.10 77.03 -39.75
C GLU A 46 -54.52 75.65 -40.29
N ARG A 47 -55.19 75.60 -41.46
CA ARG A 47 -55.51 74.33 -42.14
C ARG A 47 -54.26 73.61 -42.61
N GLU A 48 -53.38 74.30 -43.33
CA GLU A 48 -52.10 73.73 -43.80
C GLU A 48 -51.26 73.19 -42.63
N LEU A 49 -51.19 73.93 -41.52
CA LEU A 49 -50.50 73.51 -40.30
C LEU A 49 -51.18 72.28 -39.67
N GLY A 50 -52.51 72.23 -39.66
CA GLY A 50 -53.28 71.08 -39.19
C GLY A 50 -53.00 69.82 -40.01
N GLU A 51 -53.00 69.93 -41.34
CA GLU A 51 -52.69 68.83 -42.25
C GLU A 51 -51.23 68.36 -42.12
N ALA A 52 -50.28 69.29 -42.00
CA ALA A 52 -48.87 68.96 -41.77
C ALA A 52 -48.66 68.24 -40.43
N ARG A 53 -49.35 68.69 -39.36
CA ARG A 53 -49.32 68.04 -38.04
C ARG A 53 -49.96 66.66 -38.06
N SER A 54 -51.05 66.46 -38.80
CA SER A 54 -51.65 65.13 -38.95
C SER A 54 -50.67 64.18 -39.63
N ARG A 55 -50.14 64.56 -40.80
CA ARG A 55 -49.15 63.77 -41.53
C ARG A 55 -47.92 63.45 -40.69
N GLY A 56 -47.44 64.42 -39.91
CA GLY A 56 -46.31 64.19 -38.99
C GLY A 56 -46.62 63.17 -37.89
N ARG A 57 -47.85 63.15 -37.35
CA ARG A 57 -48.28 62.13 -36.38
C ARG A 57 -48.42 60.75 -37.01
N ASP A 58 -48.98 60.68 -38.22
CA ASP A 58 -49.16 59.41 -38.93
C ASP A 58 -47.82 58.77 -39.29
N LEU A 59 -46.90 59.56 -39.89
CA LEU A 59 -45.53 59.12 -40.20
C LEU A 59 -44.74 58.71 -38.95
N LYS A 60 -44.92 59.43 -37.84
CA LYS A 60 -44.30 59.04 -36.57
C LYS A 60 -44.84 57.70 -36.08
N GLY A 61 -46.16 57.48 -36.16
CA GLY A 61 -46.77 56.20 -35.80
C GLY A 61 -46.30 55.04 -36.68
N GLU A 62 -46.05 55.27 -37.97
CA GLU A 62 -45.44 54.27 -38.86
C GLU A 62 -43.98 54.00 -38.51
N LEU A 63 -43.19 55.04 -38.22
CA LEU A 63 -41.80 54.93 -37.79
C LEU A 63 -41.68 54.12 -36.49
N ASP A 64 -42.53 54.40 -35.49
CA ASP A 64 -42.53 53.70 -34.21
C ASP A 64 -42.84 52.20 -34.43
N LYS A 65 -43.84 51.86 -35.25
CA LYS A 65 -44.17 50.45 -35.60
C LYS A 65 -43.02 49.75 -36.32
N LEU A 66 -42.37 50.42 -37.27
CA LEU A 66 -41.24 49.82 -38.01
C LEU A 66 -40.05 49.59 -37.08
N THR A 67 -39.76 50.55 -36.20
CA THR A 67 -38.69 50.47 -35.20
C THR A 67 -38.92 49.30 -34.25
N ASP A 68 -40.14 49.12 -33.75
CA ASP A 68 -40.49 48.00 -32.88
C ASP A 68 -40.34 46.64 -33.60
N SER A 69 -40.69 46.56 -34.89
CA SER A 69 -40.53 45.35 -35.69
C SER A 69 -39.06 45.00 -35.92
N VAL A 70 -38.23 45.99 -36.24
CA VAL A 70 -36.78 45.80 -36.43
C VAL A 70 -36.15 45.35 -35.12
N HIS A 71 -36.45 46.04 -34.01
CA HIS A 71 -35.89 45.70 -32.72
C HIS A 71 -36.29 44.28 -32.27
N ARG A 72 -37.54 43.88 -32.49
CA ARG A 72 -37.98 42.50 -32.26
C ARG A 72 -37.18 41.48 -33.09
N GLY A 73 -36.94 41.78 -34.37
CA GLY A 73 -36.14 40.95 -35.26
C GLY A 73 -34.69 40.83 -34.78
N GLU A 74 -34.09 41.93 -34.33
CA GLU A 74 -32.73 41.96 -33.78
C GLU A 74 -32.60 41.12 -32.50
N VAL A 75 -33.57 41.24 -31.59
CA VAL A 75 -33.61 40.44 -30.35
C VAL A 75 -33.73 38.95 -30.65
N LEU A 76 -34.66 38.56 -31.55
CA LEU A 76 -34.79 37.16 -31.96
C LEU A 76 -33.52 36.65 -32.65
N GLY A 77 -32.89 37.47 -33.50
CA GLY A 77 -31.64 37.13 -34.16
C GLY A 77 -30.49 36.94 -33.15
N ALA A 78 -30.39 37.81 -32.15
CA ALA A 78 -29.42 37.67 -31.06
C ALA A 78 -29.67 36.39 -30.24
N GLU A 79 -30.91 36.09 -29.88
CA GLU A 79 -31.27 34.86 -29.17
C GLU A 79 -30.89 33.60 -29.95
N LYS A 80 -31.19 33.56 -31.25
CA LYS A 80 -30.83 32.42 -32.10
C LYS A 80 -29.32 32.26 -32.25
N ARG A 81 -28.56 33.34 -32.38
CA ARG A 81 -27.09 33.29 -32.42
C ARG A 81 -26.50 32.72 -31.14
N LEU A 82 -26.93 33.23 -29.98
CA LEU A 82 -26.51 32.69 -28.69
C LEU A 82 -26.86 31.21 -28.54
N ARG A 83 -28.02 30.80 -29.05
CA ARG A 83 -28.41 29.38 -29.01
C ARG A 83 -27.54 28.50 -29.89
N ILE A 84 -27.13 29.00 -31.06
CA ILE A 84 -26.19 28.30 -31.94
C ILE A 84 -24.83 28.15 -31.24
N GLU A 85 -24.27 29.25 -30.72
CA GLU A 85 -23.00 29.24 -29.99
C GLU A 85 -23.02 28.26 -28.80
N GLN A 86 -24.11 28.22 -28.03
CA GLN A 86 -24.28 27.25 -26.93
C GLN A 86 -24.23 25.80 -27.42
N VAL A 87 -24.87 25.50 -28.55
CA VAL A 87 -24.88 24.14 -29.11
C VAL A 87 -23.51 23.78 -29.69
N GLU A 88 -22.82 24.73 -30.32
CA GLU A 88 -21.46 24.55 -30.84
C GLU A 88 -20.44 24.30 -29.72
N SER A 89 -20.48 25.09 -28.64
CA SER A 89 -19.62 24.87 -27.46
C SER A 89 -19.85 23.49 -26.86
N ARG A 90 -21.13 23.10 -26.73
CA ARG A 90 -21.49 21.78 -26.22
C ARG A 90 -20.98 20.64 -27.09
N ALA A 91 -21.02 20.79 -28.41
CA ALA A 91 -20.49 19.78 -29.33
C ALA A 91 -18.99 19.54 -29.11
N LEU A 92 -18.24 20.62 -28.89
CA LEU A 92 -16.80 20.56 -28.68
C LEU A 92 -16.43 20.06 -27.28
N GLU A 93 -17.17 20.46 -26.24
CA GLU A 93 -16.93 20.04 -24.86
C GLU A 93 -17.32 18.57 -24.60
N GLU A 94 -18.49 18.14 -25.08
CA GLU A 94 -19.00 16.78 -24.81
C GLU A 94 -18.42 15.73 -25.77
N PHE A 95 -18.22 16.08 -27.04
CA PHE A 95 -17.84 15.13 -28.09
C PHE A 95 -16.46 15.40 -28.70
N GLY A 96 -15.80 16.52 -28.37
CA GLY A 96 -14.50 16.86 -28.95
C GLY A 96 -14.52 17.16 -30.45
N MET A 97 -15.70 17.44 -31.02
CA MET A 97 -15.91 17.65 -32.45
C MET A 97 -16.53 19.02 -32.73
N GLU A 98 -16.14 19.65 -33.84
CA GLU A 98 -16.81 20.85 -34.34
C GLU A 98 -18.23 20.51 -34.82
N ALA A 99 -19.18 21.43 -34.63
CA ALA A 99 -20.59 21.18 -34.94
C ALA A 99 -20.83 20.81 -36.41
N VAL A 100 -20.08 21.42 -37.34
CA VAL A 100 -20.18 21.12 -38.78
C VAL A 100 -19.72 19.69 -39.07
N ALA A 101 -18.61 19.25 -38.48
CA ALA A 101 -18.12 17.87 -38.61
C ALA A 101 -19.08 16.87 -37.97
N LEU A 102 -19.62 17.19 -36.79
CA LEU A 102 -20.60 16.35 -36.10
C LEU A 102 -21.86 16.12 -36.95
N VAL A 103 -22.39 17.16 -37.58
CA VAL A 103 -23.54 17.03 -38.49
C VAL A 103 -23.17 16.30 -39.78
N ALA A 104 -21.97 16.56 -40.32
CA ALA A 104 -21.52 15.90 -41.54
C ALA A 104 -21.32 14.39 -41.36
N GLU A 105 -20.81 13.94 -40.21
CA GLU A 105 -20.48 12.53 -39.96
C GLU A 105 -21.60 11.77 -39.23
N TYR A 106 -22.35 12.46 -38.36
CA TYR A 106 -23.36 11.85 -37.48
C TYR A 106 -24.76 12.49 -37.60
N GLY A 107 -24.98 13.27 -38.67
CA GLY A 107 -26.28 13.86 -38.98
C GLY A 107 -27.37 12.81 -39.30
N PRO A 108 -28.65 13.22 -39.32
CA PRO A 108 -29.77 12.33 -39.61
C PRO A 108 -29.74 11.76 -41.04
N ASP A 109 -29.02 12.42 -41.96
CA ASP A 109 -28.84 11.99 -43.34
C ASP A 109 -27.75 10.93 -43.50
N GLN A 110 -26.95 10.67 -42.46
CA GLN A 110 -25.92 9.64 -42.48
C GLN A 110 -26.45 8.29 -42.00
N PRO A 111 -26.00 7.18 -42.61
CA PRO A 111 -26.36 5.85 -42.16
C PRO A 111 -25.73 5.58 -40.79
N VAL A 112 -26.54 5.05 -39.88
CA VAL A 112 -26.11 4.79 -38.52
C VAL A 112 -25.37 3.45 -38.45
N PRO A 113 -24.15 3.40 -37.90
CA PRO A 113 -23.40 2.15 -37.73
C PRO A 113 -24.18 1.14 -36.87
N PRO A 114 -24.01 -0.17 -37.15
CA PRO A 114 -24.64 -1.22 -36.38
C PRO A 114 -24.31 -1.07 -34.88
N SER A 115 -25.27 -1.45 -34.03
CA SER A 115 -25.04 -1.42 -32.58
C SER A 115 -23.95 -2.42 -32.21
N PRO A 116 -23.00 -2.06 -31.31
CA PRO A 116 -22.14 -3.06 -30.71
C PRO A 116 -23.00 -4.13 -30.01
N PRO A 117 -22.55 -5.39 -29.95
CA PRO A 117 -23.31 -6.46 -29.32
C PRO A 117 -23.65 -6.11 -27.87
N ALA A 118 -24.81 -6.57 -27.41
CA ALA A 118 -25.13 -6.53 -25.98
C ALA A 118 -24.12 -7.39 -25.21
N GLU A 119 -23.82 -7.02 -23.96
CA GLU A 119 -22.86 -7.73 -23.10
C GLU A 119 -23.08 -9.26 -23.14
N GLY A 120 -22.13 -9.98 -23.75
CA GLY A 120 -22.14 -11.44 -23.86
C GLY A 120 -22.74 -12.04 -25.14
N GLY A 121 -23.11 -11.23 -26.14
CA GLY A 121 -23.49 -11.71 -27.49
C GLY A 121 -22.35 -11.58 -28.50
N ASP A 122 -22.32 -12.45 -29.51
CA ASP A 122 -21.41 -12.32 -30.65
C ASP A 122 -21.74 -11.04 -31.43
N ALA A 123 -20.71 -10.31 -31.86
CA ALA A 123 -20.89 -9.19 -32.78
C ALA A 123 -21.39 -9.75 -34.11
N ASP A 124 -22.56 -9.29 -34.57
CA ASP A 124 -23.03 -9.58 -35.91
C ASP A 124 -22.21 -8.69 -36.88
N GLU A 125 -21.02 -9.16 -37.26
CA GLU A 125 -20.04 -8.42 -38.06
C GLU A 125 -20.60 -8.03 -39.45
N ASP A 126 -21.66 -8.71 -39.90
CA ASP A 126 -22.34 -8.50 -41.18
C ASP A 126 -23.54 -7.51 -41.09
N ALA A 127 -23.77 -6.86 -39.95
CA ALA A 127 -24.88 -5.93 -39.79
C ALA A 127 -24.67 -4.63 -40.59
N GLU A 128 -25.48 -4.43 -41.65
CA GLU A 128 -25.38 -3.25 -42.51
C GLU A 128 -25.83 -1.95 -41.80
N PRO A 129 -25.19 -0.80 -42.10
CA PRO A 129 -25.63 0.50 -41.61
C PRO A 129 -27.08 0.83 -41.99
N GLY A 130 -27.89 1.22 -41.01
CA GLY A 130 -29.32 1.48 -41.18
C GLY A 130 -29.68 2.96 -41.18
N PRO A 131 -30.92 3.33 -41.57
CA PRO A 131 -31.36 4.72 -41.54
C PRO A 131 -31.47 5.25 -40.09
N PHE A 132 -31.30 6.57 -39.92
CA PHE A 132 -31.47 7.22 -38.63
C PHE A 132 -32.93 7.16 -38.16
N VAL A 133 -33.18 6.42 -37.09
CA VAL A 133 -34.47 6.40 -36.39
C VAL A 133 -34.28 6.95 -34.98
N ARG A 134 -34.80 8.16 -34.74
CA ARG A 134 -34.61 8.89 -33.46
C ARG A 134 -34.90 8.03 -32.22
N ALA A 135 -36.05 7.34 -32.20
CA ALA A 135 -36.44 6.51 -31.06
C ALA A 135 -35.44 5.37 -30.76
N HIS A 136 -34.82 4.80 -31.80
CA HIS A 136 -33.80 3.76 -31.63
C HIS A 136 -32.51 4.36 -31.07
N GLN A 137 -32.08 5.53 -31.56
CA GLN A 137 -30.87 6.20 -31.10
C GLN A 137 -30.99 6.70 -29.66
N GLU A 138 -32.14 7.23 -29.26
CA GLU A 138 -32.40 7.60 -27.86
C GLU A 138 -32.32 6.39 -26.92
N LYS A 139 -32.81 5.23 -27.36
CA LYS A 139 -32.70 3.98 -26.59
C LYS A 139 -31.25 3.52 -26.47
N ARG A 140 -30.47 3.60 -27.56
CA ARG A 140 -29.04 3.28 -27.58
C ARG A 140 -28.23 4.20 -26.68
N LEU A 141 -28.46 5.52 -26.76
CA LEU A 141 -27.82 6.51 -25.91
C LEU A 141 -28.06 6.20 -24.43
N ARG A 142 -29.32 5.98 -24.04
CA ARG A 142 -29.66 5.61 -22.64
C ARG A 142 -29.02 4.31 -22.18
N ALA A 143 -28.73 3.37 -23.08
CA ALA A 143 -28.02 2.14 -22.73
C ALA A 143 -26.52 2.40 -22.55
N ALA A 144 -25.91 3.15 -23.47
CA ALA A 144 -24.51 3.55 -23.40
C ALA A 144 -24.22 4.43 -22.18
N GLU A 145 -25.08 5.40 -21.85
CA GLU A 145 -24.97 6.23 -20.65
C GLU A 145 -25.02 5.40 -19.37
N ARG A 146 -25.87 4.35 -19.33
CA ARG A 146 -25.94 3.42 -18.20
C ARG A 146 -24.66 2.60 -18.08
N ALA A 147 -24.13 2.07 -19.17
CA ALA A 147 -22.87 1.34 -19.18
C ALA A 147 -21.69 2.24 -18.77
N TYR A 148 -21.65 3.48 -19.27
CA TYR A 148 -20.64 4.48 -18.89
C TYR A 148 -20.71 4.83 -17.40
N GLN A 149 -21.90 5.00 -16.83
CA GLN A 149 -22.06 5.23 -15.40
C GLN A 149 -21.63 4.03 -14.54
N GLN A 150 -21.76 2.79 -15.04
CA GLN A 150 -21.30 1.58 -14.35
C GLN A 150 -19.78 1.46 -14.30
N LEU A 151 -19.05 1.97 -15.29
CA LEU A 151 -17.58 2.04 -15.28
C LEU A 151 -17.04 2.90 -14.12
N GLY A 152 -17.90 3.74 -13.52
CA GLY A 152 -17.53 4.59 -12.40
C GLY A 152 -16.67 5.78 -12.82
N LYS A 153 -16.07 6.44 -11.83
CA LYS A 153 -15.19 7.58 -12.10
C LYS A 153 -13.80 7.07 -12.46
N VAL A 154 -13.19 7.66 -13.49
CA VAL A 154 -11.78 7.43 -13.80
C VAL A 154 -10.96 7.86 -12.57
N ASN A 155 -10.19 6.94 -12.01
CA ASN A 155 -9.27 7.24 -10.91
C ASN A 155 -7.96 7.81 -11.51
N PRO A 156 -7.69 9.12 -11.37
CA PRO A 156 -6.49 9.73 -11.95
C PRO A 156 -5.20 9.23 -11.28
N LEU A 157 -5.29 8.69 -10.05
CA LEU A 157 -4.14 8.15 -9.31
C LEU A 157 -3.86 6.68 -9.62
N ALA A 158 -4.70 6.02 -10.45
CA ALA A 158 -4.59 4.58 -10.68
C ALA A 158 -3.22 4.15 -11.24
N LEU A 159 -2.62 4.99 -12.10
CA LEU A 159 -1.29 4.72 -12.66
C LEU A 159 -0.19 4.82 -11.60
N GLU A 160 -0.26 5.82 -10.71
CA GLU A 160 0.69 5.99 -9.62
C GLU A 160 0.55 4.88 -8.56
N GLU A 161 -0.69 4.53 -8.20
CA GLU A 161 -0.99 3.43 -7.28
C GLU A 161 -0.52 2.09 -7.84
N PHE A 162 -0.73 1.83 -9.13
CA PHE A 162 -0.24 0.62 -9.80
C PHE A 162 1.29 0.54 -9.73
N ALA A 163 1.99 1.62 -10.07
CA ALA A 163 3.45 1.66 -10.01
C ALA A 163 3.99 1.42 -8.59
N ALA A 164 3.36 2.03 -7.57
CA ALA A 164 3.74 1.83 -6.17
C ALA A 164 3.47 0.40 -5.68
N LEU A 165 2.34 -0.19 -6.09
CA LEU A 165 2.00 -1.59 -5.80
C LEU A 165 2.96 -2.57 -6.47
N GLU A 166 3.33 -2.31 -7.73
CA GLU A 166 4.30 -3.11 -8.48
C GLU A 166 5.68 -3.08 -7.83
N GLU A 167 6.16 -1.91 -7.40
CA GLU A 167 7.43 -1.77 -6.69
C GLU A 167 7.40 -2.55 -5.36
N ARG A 168 6.32 -2.42 -4.58
CA ARG A 168 6.14 -3.17 -3.33
C ARG A 168 6.09 -4.68 -3.57
N HIS A 169 5.41 -5.12 -4.62
CA HIS A 169 5.32 -6.54 -4.98
C HIS A 169 6.70 -7.10 -5.34
N ARG A 170 7.47 -6.39 -6.16
CA ARG A 170 8.85 -6.77 -6.51
C ARG A 170 9.72 -6.89 -5.27
N PHE A 171 9.75 -5.88 -4.41
CA PHE A 171 10.52 -5.90 -3.16
C PHE A 171 10.16 -7.11 -2.27
N LEU A 172 8.87 -7.36 -2.05
CA LEU A 172 8.43 -8.48 -1.21
C LEU A 172 8.74 -9.84 -1.85
N SER A 173 8.70 -9.94 -3.18
CA SER A 173 9.04 -11.16 -3.91
C SER A 173 10.52 -11.50 -3.77
N GLU A 174 11.40 -10.51 -3.94
CA GLU A 174 12.85 -10.67 -3.74
C GLU A 174 13.17 -11.09 -2.30
N GLN A 175 12.60 -10.41 -1.31
CA GLN A 175 12.77 -10.76 0.11
C GLN A 175 12.28 -12.18 0.43
N LEU A 176 11.16 -12.61 -0.18
CA LEU A 176 10.64 -13.95 0.02
C LEU A 176 11.57 -15.02 -0.57
N GLU A 177 12.14 -14.75 -1.74
CA GLU A 177 13.10 -15.64 -2.40
C GLU A 177 14.39 -15.79 -1.58
N ASP A 178 14.93 -14.67 -1.08
CA ASP A 178 16.11 -14.66 -0.21
C ASP A 178 15.87 -15.45 1.09
N LEU A 179 14.70 -15.30 1.72
CA LEU A 179 14.34 -16.07 2.91
C LEU A 179 14.20 -17.57 2.63
N ARG A 180 13.62 -17.93 1.48
CA ARG A 180 13.50 -19.33 1.06
C ARG A 180 14.87 -19.95 0.84
N LYS A 181 15.79 -19.22 0.20
CA LYS A 181 17.17 -19.66 -0.02
C LYS A 181 17.92 -19.82 1.31
N THR A 182 17.85 -18.80 2.17
CA THR A 182 18.49 -18.84 3.50
C THR A 182 18.00 -20.02 4.33
N ARG A 183 16.70 -20.31 4.29
CA ARG A 183 16.13 -21.49 4.96
C ARG A 183 16.70 -22.79 4.41
N ALA A 184 16.81 -22.93 3.09
CA ALA A 184 17.38 -24.11 2.47
C ALA A 184 18.85 -24.30 2.85
N ASP A 185 19.63 -23.23 2.82
CA ASP A 185 21.05 -23.24 3.21
C ASP A 185 21.22 -23.64 4.68
N LEU A 186 20.40 -23.12 5.59
CA LEU A 186 20.44 -23.49 7.01
C LEU A 186 20.10 -24.97 7.23
N LEU A 187 19.10 -25.51 6.54
CA LEU A 187 18.76 -26.93 6.63
C LEU A 187 19.88 -27.83 6.11
N GLN A 188 20.59 -27.38 5.07
CA GLN A 188 21.77 -28.08 4.56
C GLN A 188 22.90 -28.10 5.62
N VAL A 189 23.15 -26.97 6.29
CA VAL A 189 24.14 -26.91 7.38
C VAL A 189 23.76 -27.83 8.54
N VAL A 190 22.49 -27.87 8.93
CA VAL A 190 22.03 -28.80 9.99
C VAL A 190 22.31 -30.24 9.59
N LYS A 191 22.00 -30.61 8.35
CA LYS A 191 22.27 -31.96 7.83
C LYS A 191 23.76 -32.31 7.85
N GLU A 192 24.62 -31.40 7.43
CA GLU A 192 26.07 -31.61 7.44
C GLU A 192 26.62 -31.76 8.87
N VAL A 193 26.09 -30.99 9.82
CA VAL A 193 26.44 -31.11 11.23
C VAL A 193 25.97 -32.46 11.79
N ASP A 194 24.74 -32.87 11.49
CA ASP A 194 24.18 -34.16 11.93
C ASP A 194 25.02 -35.33 11.40
N GLU A 195 25.36 -35.34 10.10
CA GLU A 195 26.24 -36.35 9.49
C GLU A 195 27.62 -36.37 10.17
N ARG A 196 28.17 -35.20 10.51
CA ARG A 196 29.46 -35.13 11.20
C ARG A 196 29.39 -35.64 12.64
N VAL A 197 28.32 -35.30 13.37
CA VAL A 197 28.08 -35.77 14.74
C VAL A 197 27.92 -37.28 14.74
N GLU A 198 27.13 -37.84 13.82
CA GLU A 198 26.94 -39.28 13.66
C GLU A 198 28.28 -40.01 13.41
N GLN A 199 29.12 -39.49 12.52
CA GLN A 199 30.45 -40.07 12.26
C GLN A 199 31.31 -40.05 13.53
N VAL A 200 31.45 -38.89 14.17
CA VAL A 200 32.31 -38.73 15.36
C VAL A 200 31.82 -39.61 16.52
N PHE A 201 30.50 -39.68 16.73
CA PHE A 201 29.90 -40.54 17.74
C PHE A 201 30.15 -42.02 17.42
N THR A 202 29.93 -42.45 16.18
CA THR A 202 30.12 -43.85 15.76
C THR A 202 31.56 -44.30 15.97
N GLU A 203 32.53 -43.46 15.57
CA GLU A 203 33.95 -43.72 15.79
C GLU A 203 34.26 -43.80 17.30
N ALA A 204 33.81 -42.81 18.07
CA ALA A 204 34.05 -42.76 19.52
C ALA A 204 33.43 -43.96 20.25
N TYR A 205 32.22 -44.38 19.88
CA TYR A 205 31.58 -45.57 20.43
C TYR A 205 32.37 -46.83 20.11
N ARG A 206 32.79 -47.04 18.85
CA ARG A 206 33.57 -48.22 18.45
C ARG A 206 34.90 -48.32 19.17
N ASP A 207 35.60 -47.20 19.32
CA ASP A 207 36.88 -47.16 20.04
C ASP A 207 36.67 -47.40 21.54
N THR A 208 35.68 -46.75 22.16
CA THR A 208 35.35 -46.94 23.58
C THR A 208 34.91 -48.38 23.86
N ALA A 209 34.09 -48.98 23.00
CA ALA A 209 33.63 -50.36 23.15
C ALA A 209 34.79 -51.37 23.10
N ARG A 210 35.76 -51.14 22.20
CA ARG A 210 36.97 -51.97 22.08
C ARG A 210 37.84 -51.87 23.34
N GLU A 211 38.07 -50.64 23.83
CA GLU A 211 38.83 -50.44 25.07
C GLU A 211 38.09 -51.00 26.29
N PHE A 212 36.75 -50.94 26.31
CA PHE A 212 35.93 -51.43 27.41
C PHE A 212 36.08 -52.94 27.64
N GLU A 213 36.07 -53.75 26.59
CA GLU A 213 36.30 -55.19 26.72
C GLU A 213 37.67 -55.51 27.33
N GLY A 214 38.71 -54.78 26.89
CA GLY A 214 40.08 -54.91 27.38
C GLY A 214 40.24 -54.47 28.83
N VAL A 215 39.75 -53.28 29.18
CA VAL A 215 39.82 -52.71 30.54
C VAL A 215 38.99 -53.55 31.52
N PHE A 216 37.79 -53.97 31.13
CA PHE A 216 36.89 -54.75 31.99
C PHE A 216 37.49 -56.11 32.35
N SER A 217 38.06 -56.84 31.38
CA SER A 217 38.68 -58.15 31.62
C SER A 217 39.90 -58.09 32.56
N ARG A 218 40.64 -56.98 32.57
CA ARG A 218 41.77 -56.76 33.51
C ARG A 218 41.29 -56.45 34.93
N LEU A 219 40.23 -55.65 35.05
CA LEU A 219 39.60 -55.32 36.34
C LEU A 219 38.86 -56.53 36.94
N PHE A 220 38.25 -57.38 36.09
CA PHE A 220 37.55 -58.59 36.47
C PHE A 220 38.08 -59.82 35.70
N PRO A 221 39.15 -60.48 36.19
CA PRO A 221 39.66 -61.70 35.57
C PRO A 221 38.57 -62.78 35.45
N GLY A 222 38.31 -63.23 34.22
CA GLY A 222 37.25 -64.19 33.90
C GLY A 222 35.83 -63.59 33.80
N GLY A 223 35.70 -62.26 33.84
CA GLY A 223 34.47 -61.53 33.53
C GLY A 223 34.48 -60.97 32.11
N GLU A 224 33.29 -60.67 31.59
CA GLU A 224 33.08 -60.07 30.28
C GLU A 224 32.22 -58.80 30.43
N GLY A 225 32.59 -57.72 29.75
CA GLY A 225 31.83 -56.47 29.71
C GLY A 225 31.61 -56.04 28.27
N ARG A 226 30.42 -55.52 27.94
CA ARG A 226 30.09 -55.00 26.60
C ARG A 226 29.28 -53.71 26.69
N LEU A 227 29.47 -52.84 25.70
CA LEU A 227 28.63 -51.66 25.49
C LEU A 227 27.62 -51.95 24.40
N ILE A 228 26.35 -51.69 24.63
CA ILE A 228 25.26 -51.96 23.70
C ILE A 228 24.50 -50.67 23.42
N LEU A 229 24.26 -50.38 22.15
CA LEU A 229 23.39 -49.28 21.74
C LEU A 229 21.93 -49.69 21.94
N THR A 230 21.12 -48.82 22.54
CA THR A 230 19.69 -49.08 22.71
C THR A 230 18.94 -49.08 21.38
N ASP A 231 19.42 -48.29 20.41
CA ASP A 231 18.91 -48.21 19.03
C ASP A 231 20.07 -48.09 18.02
N PRO A 232 20.60 -49.22 17.51
CA PRO A 232 21.74 -49.23 16.60
C PRO A 232 21.51 -48.50 15.26
N ASP A 233 20.25 -48.32 14.86
CA ASP A 233 19.89 -47.72 13.57
C ASP A 233 19.80 -46.18 13.66
N ASN A 234 19.86 -45.61 14.87
CA ASN A 234 19.78 -44.17 15.11
C ASN A 234 20.89 -43.68 16.06
N MET A 235 22.08 -43.45 15.50
CA MET A 235 23.27 -43.00 16.24
C MET A 235 23.11 -41.63 16.92
N LEU A 236 22.20 -40.78 16.46
CA LEU A 236 21.98 -39.45 17.04
C LEU A 236 21.12 -39.47 18.30
N ALA A 237 20.17 -40.42 18.38
CA ALA A 237 19.22 -40.50 19.50
C ALA A 237 19.40 -41.74 20.39
N THR A 238 20.29 -42.68 20.03
CA THR A 238 20.52 -43.89 20.81
C THR A 238 21.14 -43.59 22.17
N GLY A 239 20.72 -44.35 23.18
CA GLY A 239 21.44 -44.49 24.44
C GLY A 239 22.56 -45.53 24.36
N VAL A 240 23.38 -45.57 25.40
CA VAL A 240 24.43 -46.58 25.60
C VAL A 240 24.17 -47.32 26.90
N ASP A 241 23.87 -48.61 26.78
CA ASP A 241 23.73 -49.53 27.90
C ASP A 241 25.04 -50.27 28.17
N VAL A 242 25.35 -50.47 29.45
CA VAL A 242 26.53 -51.22 29.90
C VAL A 242 26.09 -52.58 30.43
N GLU A 243 26.53 -53.63 29.77
CA GLU A 243 26.37 -55.00 30.23
C GLU A 243 27.66 -55.50 30.87
N ALA A 244 27.52 -56.06 32.07
CA ALA A 244 28.65 -56.61 32.82
C ALA A 244 28.33 -58.02 33.29
N ARG A 245 29.31 -58.91 33.11
CA ARG A 245 29.28 -60.29 33.55
C ARG A 245 30.49 -60.56 34.45
N PRO A 246 30.34 -60.43 35.78
CA PRO A 246 31.38 -60.81 36.72
C PRO A 246 31.66 -62.33 36.67
N PRO A 247 32.85 -62.78 37.12
CA PRO A 247 33.24 -64.18 37.08
C PRO A 247 32.21 -65.07 37.82
N GLY A 248 31.74 -66.11 37.14
CA GLY A 248 30.77 -67.07 37.69
C GLY A 248 29.31 -66.60 37.75
N LYS A 249 28.97 -65.41 37.23
CA LYS A 249 27.59 -64.89 37.20
C LYS A 249 27.02 -64.77 35.77
N LYS A 250 25.69 -64.68 35.67
CA LYS A 250 24.98 -64.35 34.41
C LYS A 250 25.09 -62.85 34.11
N VAL A 251 24.99 -62.48 32.83
CA VAL A 251 25.00 -61.08 32.36
C VAL A 251 23.89 -60.29 33.06
N LYS A 252 24.24 -59.10 33.57
CA LYS A 252 23.30 -58.21 34.24
C LYS A 252 23.51 -56.78 33.75
N ARG A 253 22.41 -56.01 33.67
CA ARG A 253 22.47 -54.55 33.54
C ARG A 253 23.13 -53.94 34.77
N LEU A 254 23.79 -52.79 34.59
CA LEU A 254 24.54 -52.09 35.63
C LEU A 254 23.72 -51.82 36.92
N SER A 255 22.40 -51.63 36.80
CA SER A 255 21.46 -51.44 37.92
C SER A 255 21.26 -52.67 38.80
N LEU A 256 21.65 -53.87 38.35
CA LEU A 256 21.42 -55.15 39.03
C LEU A 256 22.70 -55.74 39.66
N LEU A 257 23.79 -54.97 39.69
CA LEU A 257 25.09 -55.33 40.27
C LEU A 257 25.17 -54.95 41.75
N SER A 258 26.07 -55.60 42.50
CA SER A 258 26.39 -55.19 43.88
C SER A 258 27.09 -53.82 43.91
N GLY A 259 27.08 -53.14 45.06
CA GLY A 259 27.63 -51.78 45.19
C GLY A 259 29.08 -51.63 44.71
N GLY A 260 29.98 -52.55 45.10
CA GLY A 260 31.38 -52.54 44.66
C GLY A 260 31.56 -52.93 43.18
N GLU A 261 30.80 -53.92 42.67
CA GLU A 261 30.84 -54.30 41.26
C GLU A 261 30.34 -53.17 40.35
N ARG A 262 29.33 -52.42 40.80
CA ARG A 262 28.79 -51.26 40.08
C ARG A 262 29.83 -50.14 40.00
N SER A 263 30.50 -49.82 41.11
CA SER A 263 31.54 -48.78 41.13
C SER A 263 32.72 -49.15 40.24
N LEU A 264 33.20 -50.40 40.30
CA LEU A 264 34.32 -50.83 39.45
C LEU A 264 33.94 -50.88 37.96
N THR A 265 32.70 -51.24 37.63
CA THR A 265 32.20 -51.21 36.24
C THR A 265 32.11 -49.78 35.72
N ALA A 266 31.68 -48.83 36.54
CA ALA A 266 31.67 -47.41 36.18
C ALA A 266 33.09 -46.86 35.96
N VAL A 267 34.03 -47.23 36.83
CA VAL A 267 35.45 -46.89 36.67
C VAL A 267 36.02 -47.52 35.39
N ALA A 268 35.67 -48.77 35.08
CA ALA A 268 36.07 -49.43 33.83
C ALA A 268 35.59 -48.63 32.60
N LEU A 269 34.33 -48.17 32.60
CA LEU A 269 33.78 -47.35 31.54
C LEU A 269 34.54 -46.02 31.38
N LEU A 270 34.75 -45.30 32.49
CA LEU A 270 35.47 -44.02 32.48
C LEU A 270 36.89 -44.18 31.94
N VAL A 271 37.63 -45.19 32.40
CA VAL A 271 38.97 -45.46 31.88
C VAL A 271 38.94 -45.81 30.39
N SER A 272 37.95 -46.57 29.94
CA SER A 272 37.83 -46.95 28.53
C SER A 272 37.61 -45.73 27.64
N ILE A 273 36.81 -44.77 28.11
CA ILE A 273 36.63 -43.47 27.45
C ILE A 273 37.98 -42.72 27.41
N PHE A 274 38.72 -42.70 28.52
CA PHE A 274 40.02 -42.01 28.59
C PHE A 274 41.08 -42.63 27.67
N LYS A 275 41.12 -43.96 27.55
CA LYS A 275 42.03 -44.64 26.60
C LYS A 275 41.63 -44.38 25.15
N ALA A 276 40.33 -44.40 24.84
CA ALA A 276 39.84 -44.16 23.49
C ALA A 276 40.05 -42.70 23.04
N ARG A 277 39.92 -41.74 23.96
CA ARG A 277 40.07 -40.30 23.72
C ARG A 277 40.91 -39.67 24.84
N PRO A 278 42.26 -39.69 24.72
CA PRO A 278 43.15 -39.17 25.75
C PRO A 278 43.04 -37.64 25.86
N SER A 279 42.90 -37.16 27.09
CA SER A 279 42.94 -35.74 27.46
C SER A 279 44.33 -35.39 28.00
N PRO A 280 44.75 -34.11 27.96
CA PRO A 280 46.04 -33.70 28.49
C PRO A 280 46.22 -34.00 29.98
N PHE A 281 45.14 -33.91 30.76
CA PHE A 281 45.13 -34.27 32.17
C PHE A 281 43.76 -34.79 32.62
N TYR A 282 43.75 -35.54 33.71
CA TYR A 282 42.57 -36.06 34.39
C TYR A 282 42.63 -35.74 35.88
N VAL A 283 41.47 -35.41 36.45
CA VAL A 283 41.29 -35.21 37.90
C VAL A 283 40.37 -36.31 38.41
N MET A 284 40.82 -37.05 39.42
CA MET A 284 40.07 -38.14 40.04
C MET A 284 39.96 -37.86 41.52
N ASP A 285 38.73 -37.78 42.03
CA ASP A 285 38.45 -37.47 43.43
C ASP A 285 37.81 -38.69 44.12
N GLU A 286 38.56 -39.29 45.04
CA GLU A 286 38.19 -40.46 45.87
C GLU A 286 37.51 -41.60 45.09
N VAL A 287 37.90 -41.80 43.84
CA VAL A 287 37.29 -42.79 42.92
C VAL A 287 37.45 -44.23 43.43
N GLU A 288 38.40 -44.47 44.31
CA GLU A 288 38.73 -45.76 44.89
C GLU A 288 38.14 -46.03 46.28
N ALA A 289 37.39 -45.10 46.87
CA ALA A 289 36.94 -45.18 48.27
C ALA A 289 36.03 -46.40 48.56
N ALA A 290 35.36 -46.94 47.54
CA ALA A 290 34.47 -48.09 47.65
C ALA A 290 35.12 -49.42 47.22
N LEU A 291 36.43 -49.45 46.97
CA LEU A 291 37.13 -50.61 46.44
C LEU A 291 37.84 -51.41 47.54
N ASP A 292 37.85 -52.73 47.40
CA ASP A 292 38.69 -53.61 48.23
C ASP A 292 40.16 -53.55 47.79
N ASP A 293 41.05 -54.06 48.65
CA ASP A 293 42.51 -54.07 48.42
C ASP A 293 42.92 -54.72 47.08
N THR A 294 42.19 -55.73 46.62
CA THR A 294 42.52 -56.45 45.39
C THR A 294 42.16 -55.63 44.16
N ASN A 295 40.98 -55.02 44.16
CA ASN A 295 40.48 -54.17 43.08
C ASN A 295 41.19 -52.82 43.05
N LEU A 296 41.55 -52.25 44.21
CA LEU A 296 42.40 -51.07 44.32
C LEU A 296 43.73 -51.28 43.58
N GLN A 297 44.38 -52.42 43.77
CA GLN A 297 45.65 -52.72 43.10
C GLN A 297 45.51 -52.99 41.60
N ARG A 298 44.32 -53.36 41.12
CA ARG A 298 44.03 -53.44 39.68
C ARG A 298 43.82 -52.03 39.09
N LEU A 299 43.09 -51.18 39.80
CA LEU A 299 42.87 -49.80 39.39
C LEU A 299 44.18 -49.01 39.33
N ILE A 300 45.05 -49.13 40.33
CA ILE A 300 46.36 -48.47 40.35
C ILE A 300 47.19 -48.82 39.11
N ARG A 301 47.25 -50.11 38.73
CA ARG A 301 47.97 -50.54 37.51
C ARG A 301 47.42 -49.91 36.23
N ILE A 302 46.12 -49.69 36.18
CA ILE A 302 45.49 -49.04 35.04
C ILE A 302 45.77 -47.53 35.02
N MET A 303 45.79 -46.89 36.20
CA MET A 303 46.25 -45.50 36.32
C MET A 303 47.72 -45.36 35.89
N GLU A 304 48.55 -46.35 36.23
CA GLU A 304 49.95 -46.39 35.80
C GLU A 304 50.14 -46.53 34.28
N GLU A 305 49.19 -47.13 33.57
CA GLU A 305 49.18 -47.14 32.10
C GLU A 305 48.70 -45.79 31.54
N LEU A 306 47.69 -45.18 32.17
CA LEU A 306 47.15 -43.89 31.71
C LEU A 306 48.14 -42.73 31.88
N GLN A 307 49.01 -42.79 32.89
CA GLN A 307 50.06 -41.78 33.09
C GLN A 307 51.11 -41.75 31.95
N GLU A 308 51.22 -42.82 31.15
CA GLU A 308 52.15 -42.85 30.01
C GLU A 308 51.76 -41.81 28.94
N SER A 309 50.47 -41.49 28.83
CA SER A 309 49.93 -40.58 27.82
C SER A 309 49.32 -39.28 28.37
N SER A 310 48.95 -39.25 29.66
CA SER A 310 48.17 -38.15 30.24
C SER A 310 48.60 -37.84 31.67
N GLN A 311 48.48 -36.58 32.11
CA GLN A 311 48.75 -36.23 33.51
C GLN A 311 47.58 -36.65 34.41
N LEU A 312 47.84 -37.39 35.50
CA LEU A 312 46.81 -37.73 36.49
C LEU A 312 46.98 -36.91 37.77
N ILE A 313 45.88 -36.31 38.23
CA ILE A 313 45.75 -35.67 39.53
C ILE A 313 44.74 -36.48 40.33
N VAL A 314 45.21 -37.19 41.36
CA VAL A 314 44.37 -38.06 42.18
C VAL A 314 44.27 -37.50 43.60
N ILE A 315 43.04 -37.25 44.04
CA ILE A 315 42.71 -36.85 45.41
C ILE A 315 42.28 -38.13 46.13
N THR A 316 43.03 -38.51 47.16
CA THR A 316 42.83 -39.79 47.84
C THR A 316 43.33 -39.76 49.28
N HIS A 317 42.73 -40.62 50.11
CA HIS A 317 43.23 -40.97 51.44
C HIS A 317 43.82 -42.41 51.47
N GLN A 318 43.84 -43.12 50.34
CA GLN A 318 44.32 -44.51 50.24
C GLN A 318 45.84 -44.57 50.13
N LYS A 319 46.49 -45.22 51.11
CA LYS A 319 47.95 -45.33 51.19
C LYS A 319 48.57 -45.97 49.96
N ARG A 320 47.96 -47.02 49.41
CA ARG A 320 48.46 -47.72 48.21
C ARG A 320 48.46 -46.84 46.97
N THR A 321 47.46 -45.97 46.80
CA THR A 321 47.43 -45.00 45.69
C THR A 321 48.52 -43.95 45.86
N MET A 322 48.74 -43.47 47.10
CA MET A 322 49.80 -42.50 47.42
C MET A 322 51.21 -43.06 47.16
N GLU A 323 51.44 -44.34 47.41
CA GLU A 323 52.74 -45.00 47.22
C GLU A 323 53.22 -45.03 45.77
N VAL A 324 52.30 -44.98 44.81
CA VAL A 324 52.60 -45.06 43.37
C VAL A 324 52.75 -43.68 42.71
N ALA A 325 52.38 -42.60 43.41
CA ALA A 325 52.44 -41.25 42.87
C ALA A 325 53.89 -40.74 42.71
N ASP A 326 54.15 -39.94 41.66
CA ASP A 326 55.46 -39.27 41.48
C ASP A 326 55.65 -38.09 42.45
N ALA A 327 54.55 -37.41 42.79
CA ALA A 327 54.51 -36.29 43.72
C ALA A 327 53.25 -36.33 44.57
N LEU A 328 53.39 -35.99 45.85
CA LEU A 328 52.30 -35.86 46.80
C LEU A 328 52.11 -34.39 47.19
N TYR A 329 50.86 -33.95 47.17
CA TYR A 329 50.44 -32.65 47.70
C TYR A 329 49.52 -32.89 48.90
N GLY A 330 50.06 -32.70 50.10
CA GLY A 330 49.30 -32.79 51.35
C GLY A 330 48.61 -31.47 51.65
N VAL A 331 47.30 -31.50 51.85
CA VAL A 331 46.53 -30.34 52.32
C VAL A 331 46.31 -30.47 53.83
N SER A 332 46.72 -29.47 54.59
CA SER A 332 46.51 -29.40 56.04
C SER A 332 45.75 -28.12 56.40
N MET A 333 44.80 -28.22 57.33
CA MET A 333 44.03 -27.07 57.79
C MET A 333 44.54 -26.65 59.18
N GLN A 334 45.00 -25.41 59.30
CA GLN A 334 45.31 -24.84 60.62
C GLN A 334 44.01 -24.32 61.26
N GLY A 335 44.01 -24.10 62.59
CA GLY A 335 42.82 -23.76 63.39
C GLY A 335 42.04 -22.53 62.94
N ASP A 336 42.59 -21.74 62.03
CA ASP A 336 42.00 -20.50 61.51
C ASP A 336 41.14 -20.71 60.25
N GLY A 337 40.90 -21.97 59.84
CA GLY A 337 40.11 -22.31 58.64
C GLY A 337 40.83 -22.06 57.31
N VAL A 338 42.12 -21.69 57.35
CA VAL A 338 42.98 -21.51 56.17
C VAL A 338 43.71 -22.81 55.88
N SER A 339 43.57 -23.31 54.65
CA SER A 339 44.27 -24.50 54.17
C SER A 339 45.69 -24.15 53.70
N LYS A 340 46.67 -24.92 54.14
CA LYS A 340 48.07 -24.86 53.67
C LYS A 340 48.41 -26.13 52.89
N VAL A 341 49.05 -25.96 51.74
CA VAL A 341 49.50 -27.05 50.88
C VAL A 341 50.98 -27.31 51.13
N ILE A 342 51.34 -28.57 51.33
CA ILE A 342 52.70 -29.06 51.48
C ILE A 342 52.96 -30.01 50.31
N SER A 343 54.03 -29.81 49.56
CA SER A 343 54.40 -30.68 48.43
C SER A 343 55.63 -31.52 48.76
N GLN A 344 55.59 -32.80 48.42
CA GLN A 344 56.73 -33.71 48.50
C GLN A 344 56.83 -34.52 47.22
N ARG A 345 58.02 -34.53 46.59
CA ARG A 345 58.29 -35.37 45.43
C ARG A 345 58.82 -36.72 45.91
N LEU A 346 58.24 -37.82 45.44
CA LEU A 346 58.59 -39.19 45.86
C LEU A 346 59.65 -39.82 44.95
N ARG A 347 59.83 -39.31 43.73
CA ARG A 347 60.85 -39.72 42.74
C ARG A 347 61.58 -38.54 42.11
#